data_AF-A0AAU2CXS5-F1
#
_entry.id   AF-A0AAU2CXS5-F1
#
_cell.length_a   1.000
_cell.length_b   1.000
_cell.length_c   1.000
_cell.angle_alpha   90.00
_cell.angle_beta   90.00
_cell.angle_gamma   90.00
#
_symmetry.space_group_name_H-M   'P 1'
#
loop_
_entity.id
_entity.type
_entity.pdbx_description
1 polymer ?
#
loop_
_entity_poly.entity_id
_entity_poly.type
_entity_poly.pdbx_seq_one_letter_code
_entity_poly.pdbx_strand_id
1 'polypeptide(L)'
;MHPATEHVPPAQRLFAHLPRADQRRWAGVYLKGLLATQGKKSLRRIAASVTPSPTAAQSLQQFVNDSAWRWRPVRAELARWVAEHTAAHAWTLSPVVIPKRGELSAGVHRRFVPAFGRTVNCQLAVGAFLSGDLGDLSVDWRLYLPRRWTEDAALRHQARIPEPTGHATAADLCLALADQLPRITPEMPPVVVHTDGHIDAVVVIEGLGARGLDWVVGVPDSLPLSLAPAAAPHPADTAALHAAPEPAGALLRRHAQPAVTAPLAPGRPRIGTVRVLLPALNRPALLVGVWTGARPQPDRIWLTNLPPAWRALTPGRVAKVPPPEGVPPAPRRPAHALAAPDTGPSTSGTRACTRHAENTLPHSRHSPNDGTPMPPQGPPYGRTTGLSQQALAVIGSATAARVGIAEAELGLHDFAGRSYPGWHRHATLVSIASAHRRLGHEVCLAPGDS
;
A
#
# COMPACT_ATOMS: atom_id res chain seq x y z
N MET A 1 -4.94 8.22 37.59
CA MET A 1 -3.89 8.84 36.76
C MET A 1 -3.31 7.77 35.85
N HIS A 2 -3.89 7.57 34.67
CA HIS A 2 -3.32 6.69 33.64
C HIS A 2 -2.14 7.42 32.97
N PRO A 3 -1.08 6.72 32.55
CA PRO A 3 0.00 7.37 31.83
C PRO A 3 -0.56 7.84 30.48
N ALA A 4 -0.44 9.14 30.24
CA ALA A 4 -0.73 9.75 28.96
C ALA A 4 0.11 9.02 27.89
N THR A 5 -0.57 8.42 26.90
CA THR A 5 0.05 7.94 25.67
C THR A 5 0.67 9.15 24.98
N GLU A 6 1.99 9.30 25.15
CA GLU A 6 2.78 10.42 24.67
C GLU A 6 2.59 10.52 23.14
N HIS A 7 1.86 11.55 22.71
CA HIS A 7 1.65 11.89 21.31
C HIS A 7 2.96 12.37 20.71
N VAL A 8 3.85 11.44 20.33
CA VAL A 8 5.02 11.78 19.53
C VAL A 8 4.49 12.04 18.11
N PRO A 9 4.52 13.29 17.60
CA PRO A 9 4.13 13.53 16.22
C PRO A 9 5.06 12.70 15.33
N PRO A 10 4.58 12.09 14.22
CA PRO A 10 5.42 11.31 13.30
C PRO A 10 6.74 12.04 12.98
N ALA A 11 6.67 13.36 12.83
CA ALA A 11 7.81 14.22 12.57
C ALA A 11 8.99 14.05 13.57
N GLN A 12 8.76 13.91 14.88
CA GLN A 12 9.87 13.79 15.84
C GLN A 12 10.61 12.45 15.70
N ARG A 13 9.87 11.34 15.64
CA ARG A 13 10.42 10.00 15.40
C ARG A 13 11.15 9.94 14.06
N LEU A 14 10.56 10.50 13.00
CA LEU A 14 11.16 10.54 11.67
C LEU A 14 12.41 11.44 11.61
N PHE A 15 12.37 12.60 12.27
CA PHE A 15 13.49 13.53 12.29
C PHE A 15 14.62 13.12 13.23
N ALA A 16 14.42 12.12 14.10
CA ALA A 16 15.52 11.52 14.87
C ALA A 16 16.62 10.93 13.95
N HIS A 17 16.28 10.53 12.72
CA HIS A 17 17.25 10.09 11.71
C HIS A 17 18.06 11.23 11.06
N LEU A 18 17.80 12.49 11.40
CA LEU A 18 18.61 13.63 10.97
C LEU A 18 19.64 13.91 12.07
N PRO A 19 20.96 13.73 11.80
CA PRO A 19 21.98 13.73 12.85
C PRO A 19 22.11 15.07 13.57
N ARG A 20 21.98 16.18 12.85
CA ARG A 20 22.24 17.53 13.40
C ARG A 20 20.96 18.25 13.82
N ALA A 21 21.03 19.01 14.92
CA ALA A 21 19.88 19.73 15.47
C ALA A 21 19.33 20.81 14.51
N ASP A 22 20.20 21.48 13.76
CA ASP A 22 19.82 22.44 12.71
C ASP A 22 19.00 21.76 11.60
N GLN A 23 19.39 20.56 11.17
CA GLN A 23 18.65 19.78 10.18
C GLN A 23 17.25 19.44 10.67
N ARG A 24 17.13 18.98 11.93
CA ARG A 24 15.82 18.67 12.53
C ARG A 24 14.93 19.92 12.60
N ARG A 25 15.48 21.06 13.00
CA ARG A 25 14.78 22.35 13.00
C ARG A 25 14.28 22.71 11.60
N TRP A 26 15.15 22.68 10.59
CA TRP A 26 14.76 23.03 9.22
C TRP A 26 13.81 22.02 8.58
N ALA A 27 13.91 20.73 8.94
CA ALA A 27 12.92 19.73 8.54
C ALA A 27 11.52 20.08 9.08
N GLY A 28 11.43 20.50 10.34
CA GLY A 28 10.18 20.98 10.95
C GLY A 28 9.62 22.22 10.25
N VAL A 29 10.47 23.21 9.94
CA VAL A 29 10.05 24.41 9.18
C VAL A 29 9.58 24.03 7.77
N TYR A 30 10.31 23.14 7.09
CA TYR A 30 9.96 22.67 5.76
C TYR A 30 8.60 21.95 5.77
N LEU A 31 8.39 21.02 6.70
CA LEU A 31 7.14 20.27 6.86
C LEU A 31 5.95 21.21 7.12
N LYS A 32 6.09 22.14 8.08
CA LYS A 32 5.06 23.15 8.36
C LYS A 32 4.73 23.96 7.11
N GLY A 33 5.74 24.38 6.36
CA GLY A 33 5.53 25.17 5.15
C GLY A 33 4.89 24.38 4.00
N LEU A 34 5.18 23.08 3.86
CA LEU A 34 4.47 22.21 2.90
C LEU A 34 2.97 22.11 3.25
N LEU A 35 2.63 22.03 4.53
CA LEU A 35 1.25 21.92 4.99
C LEU A 35 0.48 23.26 4.93
N ALA A 36 1.16 24.38 5.22
CA ALA A 36 0.52 25.70 5.32
C ALA A 36 0.50 26.51 4.00
N THR A 37 1.47 26.29 3.10
CA THR A 37 1.58 27.11 1.88
C THR A 37 0.48 26.80 0.88
N GLN A 38 -0.34 27.81 0.59
CA GLN A 38 -1.36 27.74 -0.47
C GLN A 38 -0.76 27.91 -1.87
N GLY A 39 -1.31 27.19 -2.85
CA GLY A 39 -0.83 27.19 -4.23
C GLY A 39 0.59 26.63 -4.38
N LYS A 40 1.38 27.22 -5.29
CA LYS A 40 2.75 26.79 -5.61
C LYS A 40 3.67 26.83 -4.38
N LYS A 41 4.31 25.71 -4.07
CA LYS A 41 5.18 25.49 -2.89
C LYS A 41 6.66 25.66 -3.21
N SER A 42 7.04 26.82 -3.77
CA SER A 42 8.46 27.16 -3.91
C SER A 42 9.09 27.40 -2.52
N LEU A 43 10.40 27.17 -2.37
CA LEU A 43 11.07 27.36 -1.07
C LEU A 43 10.91 28.77 -0.49
N ARG A 44 10.85 29.79 -1.36
CA ARG A 44 10.58 31.18 -0.95
C ARG A 44 9.17 31.32 -0.36
N ARG A 45 8.15 30.70 -0.97
CA ARG A 45 6.77 30.73 -0.48
C ARG A 45 6.61 29.88 0.79
N ILE A 46 7.23 28.70 0.83
CA ILE A 46 7.34 27.86 2.02
C ILE A 46 7.91 28.67 3.17
N ALA A 47 9.10 29.27 3.02
CA ALA A 47 9.72 30.08 4.06
C ALA A 47 8.80 31.22 4.54
N ALA A 48 8.28 32.03 3.60
CA ALA A 48 7.43 33.17 3.92
C ALA A 48 6.14 32.79 4.65
N SER A 49 5.63 31.57 4.46
CA SER A 49 4.40 31.11 5.11
C SER A 49 4.54 30.72 6.58
N VAL A 50 5.76 30.43 7.05
CA VAL A 50 5.97 29.85 8.40
C VAL A 50 7.04 30.54 9.24
N THR A 51 7.76 31.52 8.68
CA THR A 51 8.75 32.28 9.45
C THR A 51 8.98 33.67 8.85
N PRO A 52 9.17 34.71 9.70
CA PRO A 52 9.53 36.05 9.24
C PRO A 52 11.01 36.18 8.88
N SER A 53 11.83 35.14 9.10
CA SER A 53 13.28 35.23 8.89
C SER A 53 13.63 35.45 7.40
N PRO A 54 14.40 36.50 7.06
CA PRO A 54 14.75 36.79 5.68
C PRO A 54 15.70 35.75 5.06
N THR A 55 16.43 35.01 5.90
CA THR A 55 17.40 33.98 5.46
C THR A 55 16.79 32.58 5.40
N ALA A 56 15.52 32.41 5.77
CA ALA A 56 14.88 31.11 5.83
C ALA A 56 14.80 30.41 4.48
N ALA A 57 14.50 31.13 3.39
CA ALA A 57 14.44 30.53 2.05
C ALA A 57 15.80 29.94 1.63
N GLN A 58 16.89 30.66 1.90
CA GLN A 58 18.25 30.18 1.62
C GLN A 58 18.61 28.98 2.50
N SER A 59 18.22 29.02 3.78
CA SER A 59 18.47 27.92 4.71
C SER A 59 17.71 26.65 4.32
N LEU A 60 16.46 26.77 3.87
CA LEU A 60 15.68 25.64 3.35
C LEU A 60 16.29 25.08 2.06
N GLN A 61 16.80 25.94 1.17
CA GLN A 61 17.51 25.54 -0.04
C GLN A 61 18.74 24.70 0.30
N GLN A 62 19.58 25.16 1.24
CA GLN A 62 20.76 24.42 1.72
C GLN A 62 20.37 23.14 2.45
N PHE A 63 19.31 23.18 3.27
CA PHE A 63 18.80 22.01 4.00
C PHE A 63 18.39 20.87 3.05
N VAL A 64 17.65 21.19 1.99
CA VAL A 64 17.13 20.16 1.10
C VAL A 64 18.18 19.74 0.06
N ASN A 65 18.99 20.65 -0.49
CA ASN A 65 19.92 20.30 -1.56
C ASN A 65 21.30 19.85 -1.06
N ASP A 66 21.86 20.52 -0.05
CA ASP A 66 23.30 20.41 0.25
C ASP A 66 23.58 19.71 1.58
N SER A 67 22.65 19.72 2.54
CA SER A 67 22.85 19.07 3.84
C SER A 67 23.03 17.57 3.74
N ALA A 68 23.98 16.99 4.45
CA ALA A 68 24.41 15.59 4.31
C ALA A 68 23.43 14.51 4.85
N TRP A 69 22.16 14.84 5.16
CA TRP A 69 21.24 13.84 5.71
C TRP A 69 20.78 12.82 4.66
N ARG A 70 20.65 11.57 5.10
CA ARG A 70 20.30 10.41 4.26
C ARG A 70 18.79 10.22 4.30
N TRP A 71 18.15 10.17 3.13
CA TRP A 71 16.68 10.00 3.05
C TRP A 71 16.21 8.57 3.29
N ARG A 72 17.04 7.56 2.97
CA ARG A 72 16.65 6.15 3.08
C ARG A 72 16.24 5.73 4.50
N PRO A 73 16.99 6.07 5.58
CA PRO A 73 16.55 5.76 6.94
C PRO A 73 15.22 6.43 7.32
N VAL A 74 15.03 7.69 6.93
CA VAL A 74 13.79 8.44 7.18
C VAL A 74 12.60 7.78 6.47
N ARG A 75 12.77 7.33 5.23
CA ARG A 75 11.73 6.61 4.47
C ARG A 75 11.41 5.24 5.04
N ALA A 76 12.43 4.51 5.49
CA ALA A 76 12.23 3.21 6.14
C ALA A 76 11.44 3.37 7.45
N GLU A 77 11.74 4.39 8.25
CA GLU A 77 10.96 4.74 9.45
C GLU A 77 9.55 5.19 9.09
N LEU A 78 9.37 6.00 8.04
CA LEU A 78 8.05 6.41 7.56
C LEU A 78 7.22 5.20 7.16
N ALA A 79 7.80 4.27 6.41
CA ALA A 79 7.12 3.07 5.96
C ALA A 79 6.66 2.20 7.13
N ARG A 80 7.53 1.99 8.14
CA ARG A 80 7.17 1.29 9.38
C ARG A 80 6.09 2.01 10.16
N TRP A 81 6.24 3.32 10.37
CA TRP A 81 5.26 4.11 11.10
C TRP A 81 3.89 4.08 10.43
N VAL A 82 3.83 4.24 9.11
CA VAL A 82 2.58 4.13 8.35
C VAL A 82 1.98 2.71 8.49
N ALA A 83 2.78 1.66 8.33
CA ALA A 83 2.31 0.27 8.51
C ALA A 83 1.82 -0.05 9.94
N GLU A 84 2.40 0.57 10.96
CA GLU A 84 1.97 0.44 12.36
C GLU A 84 0.62 1.12 12.64
N HIS A 85 0.21 2.10 11.83
CA HIS A 85 -0.93 2.99 12.10
C HIS A 85 -2.05 2.91 11.05
N THR A 86 -1.97 2.01 10.07
CA THR A 86 -3.06 1.77 9.12
C THR A 86 -3.18 0.30 8.77
N ALA A 87 -4.42 -0.17 8.56
CA ALA A 87 -4.66 -1.50 8.02
C ALA A 87 -4.27 -1.50 6.53
N ALA A 88 -3.16 -2.18 6.22
CA ALA A 88 -2.67 -2.30 4.86
C ALA A 88 -3.49 -3.31 4.05
N HIS A 89 -4.17 -2.84 3.01
CA HIS A 89 -4.87 -3.69 2.05
C HIS A 89 -3.99 -4.11 0.87
N ALA A 90 -3.07 -3.23 0.46
CA ALA A 90 -2.15 -3.47 -0.64
C ALA A 90 -0.89 -2.61 -0.51
N TRP A 91 0.19 -3.10 -1.10
CA TRP A 91 1.32 -2.26 -1.48
C TRP A 91 1.12 -1.79 -2.91
N THR A 92 0.94 -0.48 -3.11
CA THR A 92 0.75 0.08 -4.45
C THR A 92 2.04 0.67 -4.98
N LEU A 93 2.47 0.23 -6.16
CA LEU A 93 3.61 0.77 -6.90
C LEU A 93 3.07 1.48 -8.15
N SER A 94 3.46 2.72 -8.35
CA SER A 94 2.93 3.53 -9.46
C SER A 94 3.97 4.48 -10.03
N PRO A 95 4.00 4.68 -11.36
CA PRO A 95 4.70 5.80 -11.96
C PRO A 95 4.01 7.11 -11.58
N VAL A 96 4.79 8.16 -11.41
CA VAL A 96 4.35 9.54 -11.22
C VAL A 96 5.14 10.41 -12.18
N VAL A 97 4.41 11.05 -13.09
CA VAL A 97 4.97 11.99 -14.06
C VAL A 97 4.96 13.39 -13.46
N ILE A 98 6.13 14.02 -13.43
CA ILE A 98 6.32 15.35 -12.84
C ILE A 98 6.73 16.32 -13.96
N PRO A 99 5.82 17.13 -14.51
CA PRO A 99 6.13 18.06 -15.58
C PRO A 99 7.18 19.09 -15.16
N LYS A 100 8.17 19.35 -16.02
CA LYS A 100 9.25 20.31 -15.75
C LYS A 100 9.33 21.40 -16.81
N ARG A 101 9.91 22.52 -16.41
CA ARG A 101 10.36 23.60 -17.30
C ARG A 101 11.89 23.62 -17.25
N GLY A 102 12.55 23.38 -18.38
CA GLY A 102 14.01 23.36 -18.53
C GLY A 102 14.66 21.97 -18.40
N GLU A 103 15.98 21.92 -18.55
CA GLU A 103 16.74 20.68 -18.79
C GLU A 103 17.66 20.26 -17.63
N LEU A 104 17.75 21.06 -16.56
CA LEU A 104 18.77 20.92 -15.53
C LEU A 104 18.29 20.21 -14.24
N SER A 105 17.03 19.78 -14.17
CA SER A 105 16.56 18.96 -13.04
C SER A 105 17.00 17.51 -13.25
N ALA A 106 17.64 16.89 -12.26
CA ALA A 106 18.09 15.49 -12.34
C ALA A 106 17.00 14.56 -12.92
N GLY A 107 17.34 13.74 -13.90
CA GLY A 107 16.38 12.81 -14.53
C GLY A 107 15.33 13.44 -15.46
N VAL A 108 15.35 14.76 -15.69
CA VAL A 108 14.41 15.38 -16.62
C VAL A 108 14.69 14.92 -18.05
N HIS A 109 13.62 14.64 -18.80
CA HIS A 109 13.65 14.19 -20.19
C HIS A 109 12.29 14.38 -20.87
N ARG A 110 12.26 14.21 -22.19
CA ARG A 110 11.03 14.19 -22.96
C ARG A 110 10.47 12.76 -23.03
N ARG A 111 9.19 12.60 -22.73
CA ARG A 111 8.48 11.31 -22.82
C ARG A 111 7.04 11.50 -23.26
N PHE A 112 6.52 10.57 -24.06
CA PHE A 112 5.08 10.48 -24.32
C PHE A 112 4.34 10.08 -23.05
N VAL A 113 3.34 10.87 -22.66
CA VAL A 113 2.53 10.62 -21.47
C VAL A 113 1.11 10.32 -21.93
N PRO A 114 0.64 9.06 -21.81
CA PRO A 114 -0.68 8.65 -22.30
C PRO A 114 -1.81 9.52 -21.74
N ALA A 115 -1.75 9.86 -20.45
CA ALA A 115 -2.75 10.73 -19.81
C ALA A 115 -2.85 12.14 -20.41
N PHE A 116 -1.80 12.61 -21.11
CA PHE A 116 -1.80 13.91 -21.81
C PHE A 116 -1.91 13.78 -23.32
N GLY A 117 -1.86 12.55 -23.87
CA GLY A 117 -1.89 12.31 -25.32
C GLY A 117 -0.74 12.93 -26.10
N ARG A 118 0.38 13.31 -25.45
CA ARG A 118 1.51 14.00 -26.10
C ARG A 118 2.83 13.78 -25.38
N THR A 119 3.91 14.12 -26.08
CA THR A 119 5.26 14.19 -25.49
C THR A 119 5.43 15.46 -24.67
N VAL A 120 5.83 15.31 -23.41
CA VAL A 120 6.10 16.42 -22.49
C VAL A 120 7.51 16.33 -21.92
N ASN A 121 8.08 17.48 -21.53
CA ASN A 121 9.30 17.50 -20.73
C ASN A 121 8.95 17.25 -19.26
N CYS A 122 9.51 16.20 -18.66
CA CYS A 122 9.12 15.73 -17.33
C CYS A 122 10.24 14.96 -16.63
N GLN A 123 10.08 14.77 -15.33
CA GLN A 123 10.71 13.68 -14.60
C GLN A 123 9.69 12.54 -14.48
N LEU A 124 10.18 11.31 -14.39
CA LEU A 124 9.38 10.13 -14.05
C LEU A 124 9.93 9.58 -12.74
N ALA A 125 9.06 9.28 -11.79
CA ALA A 125 9.41 8.57 -10.57
C ALA A 125 8.50 7.36 -10.39
N VAL A 126 8.99 6.30 -9.78
CA VAL A 126 8.15 5.21 -9.29
C VAL A 126 8.03 5.39 -7.78
N GLY A 127 6.81 5.52 -7.28
CA GLY A 127 6.51 5.62 -5.86
C GLY A 127 5.99 4.30 -5.30
N ALA A 128 6.29 4.03 -4.04
CA ALA A 128 5.67 2.97 -3.24
C ALA A 128 4.72 3.60 -2.21
N PHE A 129 3.52 3.05 -2.15
CA PHE A 129 2.41 3.55 -1.34
C PHE A 129 1.83 2.40 -0.52
N LEU A 130 1.55 2.64 0.75
CA LEU A 130 0.71 1.73 1.52
C LEU A 130 -0.74 2.13 1.32
N SER A 131 -1.52 1.27 0.67
CA SER A 131 -2.94 1.48 0.43
C SER A 131 -3.73 0.81 1.53
N GLY A 132 -4.54 1.60 2.25
CA GLY A 132 -5.39 1.14 3.34
C GLY A 132 -6.67 1.97 3.45
N ASP A 133 -7.32 1.92 4.60
CA ASP A 133 -8.57 2.65 4.86
C ASP A 133 -8.42 4.18 4.71
N LEU A 134 -7.23 4.69 5.01
CA LEU A 134 -6.88 6.11 4.90
C LEU A 134 -6.42 6.52 3.49
N GLY A 135 -6.62 5.63 2.51
CA GLY A 135 -6.16 5.73 1.13
C GLY A 135 -4.65 5.50 0.97
N ASP A 136 -4.11 5.93 -0.17
CA ASP A 136 -2.70 5.69 -0.53
C ASP A 136 -1.72 6.62 0.18
N LEU A 137 -0.86 6.07 1.04
CA LEU A 137 0.19 6.81 1.74
C LEU A 137 1.56 6.53 1.12
N SER A 138 2.20 7.54 0.51
CA SER A 138 3.54 7.37 -0.06
C SER A 138 4.61 7.17 1.02
N VAL A 139 5.51 6.21 0.81
CA VAL A 139 6.56 5.87 1.79
C VAL A 139 7.97 5.79 1.18
N ASP A 140 8.09 5.41 -0.10
CA ASP A 140 9.38 5.37 -0.79
C ASP A 140 9.26 5.74 -2.27
N TRP A 141 10.38 6.12 -2.89
CA TRP A 141 10.46 6.60 -4.26
C TRP A 141 11.76 6.20 -4.94
N ARG A 142 11.70 5.95 -6.25
CA ARG A 142 12.85 5.86 -7.14
C ARG A 142 12.69 6.85 -8.29
N LEU A 143 13.68 7.72 -8.49
CA LEU A 143 13.71 8.62 -9.63
C LEU A 143 14.26 7.87 -10.85
N TYR A 144 13.54 7.93 -11.97
CA TYR A 144 14.03 7.40 -13.23
C TYR A 144 15.12 8.31 -13.81
N LEU A 145 16.27 7.71 -14.10
CA LEU A 145 17.41 8.38 -14.74
C LEU A 145 17.59 7.81 -16.15
N PRO A 146 17.21 8.55 -17.20
CA PRO A 146 17.59 8.22 -18.56
C PRO A 146 19.11 8.13 -18.69
N ARG A 147 19.59 7.33 -19.65
CA ARG A 147 21.02 7.11 -19.93
C ARG A 147 21.86 8.39 -19.93
N ARG A 148 21.36 9.49 -20.52
CA ARG A 148 22.04 10.80 -20.52
C ARG A 148 22.48 11.29 -19.12
N TRP A 149 21.72 10.96 -18.08
CA TRP A 149 22.01 11.38 -16.70
C TRP A 149 23.01 10.48 -15.98
N THR A 150 23.27 9.29 -16.52
CA THR A 150 24.18 8.30 -15.94
C THR A 150 25.47 8.16 -16.74
N GLU A 151 25.44 8.49 -18.04
CA GLU A 151 26.56 8.34 -18.98
C GLU A 151 27.30 9.67 -19.24
N ASP A 152 26.66 10.83 -19.07
CA ASP A 152 27.33 12.14 -19.13
C ASP A 152 27.92 12.50 -17.77
N ALA A 153 29.24 12.49 -17.66
CA ALA A 153 29.97 12.77 -16.42
C ALA A 153 29.72 14.19 -15.88
N ALA A 154 29.58 15.19 -16.75
CA ALA A 154 29.36 16.58 -16.34
C ALA A 154 27.96 16.78 -15.77
N LEU A 155 26.92 16.25 -16.45
CA LEU A 155 25.54 16.29 -15.96
C LEU A 155 25.39 15.47 -14.68
N ARG A 156 26.00 14.28 -14.61
CA ARG A 156 26.03 13.42 -13.43
C ARG A 156 26.61 14.14 -12.23
N HIS A 157 27.79 14.75 -12.39
CA HIS A 157 28.46 15.53 -11.35
C HIS A 157 27.61 16.74 -10.92
N GLN A 158 27.07 17.51 -11.88
CA GLN A 158 26.23 18.68 -11.60
C GLN A 158 24.96 18.32 -10.80
N ALA A 159 24.31 17.21 -11.15
CA ALA A 159 23.15 16.71 -10.40
C ALA A 159 23.53 15.92 -9.14
N ARG A 160 24.82 15.66 -8.88
CA ARG A 160 25.30 14.87 -7.75
C ARG A 160 24.68 13.47 -7.70
N ILE A 161 24.58 12.83 -8.86
CA ILE A 161 24.11 11.45 -8.97
C ILE A 161 25.27 10.52 -8.53
N PRO A 162 25.09 9.62 -7.55
CA PRO A 162 26.17 8.79 -7.04
C PRO A 162 26.70 7.79 -8.07
N GLU A 163 28.02 7.50 -8.03
CA GLU A 163 28.69 6.62 -8.99
C GLU A 163 28.12 5.20 -9.22
N PRO A 164 27.60 4.48 -8.21
CA PRO A 164 26.96 3.19 -8.46
C PRO A 164 25.60 3.31 -9.17
N THR A 165 25.07 4.52 -9.36
CA THR A 165 23.74 4.74 -9.95
C THR A 165 23.82 4.70 -11.47
N GLY A 166 23.50 3.54 -12.04
CA GLY A 166 23.33 3.34 -13.48
C GLY A 166 21.90 3.62 -13.98
N HIS A 167 21.71 3.51 -15.29
CA HIS A 167 20.38 3.52 -15.89
C HIS A 167 19.60 2.27 -15.46
N ALA A 168 18.32 2.46 -15.13
CA ALA A 168 17.38 1.40 -14.79
C ALA A 168 16.03 1.71 -15.43
N THR A 169 15.34 0.69 -15.94
CA THR A 169 13.99 0.85 -16.50
C THR A 169 12.98 1.16 -15.39
N ALA A 170 11.81 1.69 -15.74
CA ALA A 170 10.76 1.90 -14.74
C ALA A 170 10.29 0.58 -14.09
N ALA A 171 10.36 -0.54 -14.81
CA ALA A 171 10.12 -1.87 -14.27
C ALA A 171 11.19 -2.28 -13.24
N ASP A 172 12.49 -2.06 -13.54
CA ASP A 172 13.58 -2.33 -12.59
C ASP A 172 13.42 -1.51 -11.30
N LEU A 173 13.04 -0.24 -11.43
CA LEU A 173 12.79 0.62 -10.28
C LEU A 173 11.59 0.15 -9.44
N CYS A 174 10.54 -0.36 -10.10
CA CYS A 174 9.38 -0.97 -9.47
C CYS A 174 9.78 -2.22 -8.68
N LEU A 175 10.51 -3.14 -9.30
CA LEU A 175 10.99 -4.36 -8.64
C LEU A 175 11.97 -4.07 -7.50
N ALA A 176 12.82 -3.06 -7.63
CA ALA A 176 13.70 -2.60 -6.56
C ALA A 176 12.96 -1.97 -5.36
N LEU A 177 11.75 -1.45 -5.57
CA LEU A 177 10.84 -1.06 -4.49
C LEU A 177 10.18 -2.31 -3.87
N ALA A 178 9.71 -3.24 -4.70
CA ALA A 178 9.12 -4.50 -4.26
C ALA A 178 10.06 -5.29 -3.32
N ASP A 179 11.37 -5.29 -3.60
CA ASP A 179 12.41 -5.93 -2.78
C ASP A 179 12.54 -5.39 -1.34
N GLN A 180 11.96 -4.22 -1.07
CA GLN A 180 12.00 -3.61 0.26
C GLN A 180 10.75 -3.90 1.09
N LEU A 181 9.62 -4.22 0.44
CA LEU A 181 8.31 -4.33 1.10
C LEU A 181 8.28 -5.42 2.20
N PRO A 182 8.87 -6.62 2.02
CA PRO A 182 8.89 -7.67 3.05
C PRO A 182 9.61 -7.29 4.34
N ARG A 183 10.40 -6.21 4.34
CA ARG A 183 11.09 -5.71 5.54
C ARG A 183 10.25 -4.72 6.34
N ILE A 184 9.12 -4.29 5.80
CA ILE A 184 8.29 -3.21 6.36
C ILE A 184 7.09 -3.80 7.09
N THR A 185 6.37 -4.71 6.45
CA THR A 185 5.15 -5.34 7.00
C THR A 185 5.40 -6.82 7.26
N PRO A 186 5.10 -7.36 8.46
CA PRO A 186 5.30 -8.77 8.78
C PRO A 186 4.34 -9.68 8.00
N GLU A 187 3.10 -9.22 7.77
CA GLU A 187 2.17 -9.83 6.83
C GLU A 187 2.27 -9.08 5.50
N MET A 188 2.40 -9.81 4.40
CA MET A 188 2.58 -9.22 3.07
C MET A 188 1.23 -9.09 2.36
N PRO A 189 0.63 -7.88 2.30
CA PRO A 189 -0.51 -7.66 1.42
C PRO A 189 -0.06 -7.72 -0.05
N PRO A 190 -1.00 -7.92 -0.99
CA PRO A 190 -0.67 -8.02 -2.39
C PRO A 190 -0.05 -6.73 -2.93
N VAL A 191 0.82 -6.88 -3.93
CA VAL A 191 1.44 -5.77 -4.63
C VAL A 191 0.58 -5.37 -5.83
N VAL A 192 -0.03 -4.20 -5.75
CA VAL A 192 -0.74 -3.56 -6.86
C VAL A 192 0.26 -2.73 -7.67
N VAL A 193 0.32 -2.92 -8.98
CA VAL A 193 1.17 -2.11 -9.87
C VAL A 193 0.31 -1.41 -10.91
N HIS A 194 0.29 -0.08 -10.84
CA HIS A 194 -0.21 0.75 -11.92
C HIS A 194 0.90 0.90 -12.95
N THR A 195 0.64 0.50 -14.21
CA THR A 195 1.66 0.62 -15.26
C THR A 195 1.57 1.93 -16.01
N ASP A 196 0.36 2.45 -16.22
CA ASP A 196 0.02 3.73 -16.87
C ASP A 196 0.79 4.01 -18.18
N GLY A 197 1.18 2.95 -18.90
CA GLY A 197 2.01 3.03 -20.11
C GLY A 197 3.47 3.44 -19.88
N HIS A 198 3.92 3.47 -18.62
CA HIS A 198 5.28 3.83 -18.22
C HIS A 198 6.12 2.63 -17.76
N ILE A 199 5.47 1.63 -17.18
CA ILE A 199 6.09 0.39 -16.67
C ILE A 199 5.73 -0.76 -17.61
N ASP A 200 6.72 -1.57 -17.96
CA ASP A 200 6.48 -2.81 -18.70
C ASP A 200 5.78 -3.83 -17.79
N ALA A 201 4.54 -4.17 -18.13
CA ALA A 201 3.72 -5.05 -17.32
C ALA A 201 4.29 -6.46 -17.25
N VAL A 202 4.81 -7.00 -18.36
CA VAL A 202 5.28 -8.39 -18.43
C VAL A 202 6.52 -8.57 -17.55
N VAL A 203 7.49 -7.65 -17.66
CA VAL A 203 8.70 -7.67 -16.83
C VAL A 203 8.38 -7.62 -15.34
N VAL A 204 7.40 -6.79 -14.94
CA VAL A 204 7.01 -6.69 -13.53
C VAL A 204 6.23 -7.92 -13.07
N ILE A 205 5.35 -8.48 -13.91
CA ILE A 205 4.62 -9.72 -13.61
C ILE A 205 5.60 -10.87 -13.37
N GLU A 206 6.58 -11.07 -14.25
CA GLU A 206 7.64 -12.07 -14.09
C GLU A 206 8.45 -11.81 -12.83
N GLY A 207 8.90 -10.56 -12.63
CA GLY A 207 9.74 -10.19 -11.49
C GLY A 207 9.03 -10.35 -10.14
N LEU A 208 7.74 -10.02 -10.04
CA LEU A 208 6.95 -10.25 -8.83
C LEU A 208 6.67 -11.75 -8.62
N GLY A 209 6.40 -12.48 -9.71
CA GLY A 209 6.23 -13.94 -9.67
C GLY A 209 7.47 -14.67 -9.15
N ALA A 210 8.66 -14.28 -9.62
CA ALA A 210 9.94 -14.84 -9.17
C ALA A 210 10.23 -14.58 -7.68
N ARG A 211 9.62 -13.53 -7.11
CA ARG A 211 9.70 -13.20 -5.68
C ARG A 211 8.65 -13.92 -4.83
N GLY A 212 7.76 -14.70 -5.45
CA GLY A 212 6.66 -15.36 -4.76
C GLY A 212 5.61 -14.38 -4.21
N LEU A 213 5.54 -13.15 -4.73
CA LEU A 213 4.59 -12.15 -4.26
C LEU A 213 3.22 -12.35 -4.90
N ASP A 214 2.17 -12.09 -4.14
CA ASP A 214 0.82 -11.89 -4.66
C ASP A 214 0.73 -10.51 -5.31
N TRP A 215 0.11 -10.42 -6.49
CA TRP A 215 0.12 -9.20 -7.29
C TRP A 215 -1.15 -8.96 -8.10
N VAL A 216 -1.40 -7.69 -8.37
CA VAL A 216 -2.42 -7.18 -9.28
C VAL A 216 -1.74 -6.13 -10.16
N VAL A 217 -1.52 -6.42 -11.44
CA VAL A 217 -0.76 -5.55 -12.36
C VAL A 217 -1.68 -5.02 -13.45
N GLY A 218 -1.68 -3.70 -13.65
CA GLY A 218 -2.42 -3.06 -14.73
C GLY A 218 -1.79 -3.41 -16.07
N VAL A 219 -2.60 -3.86 -17.03
CA VAL A 219 -2.12 -4.28 -18.36
C VAL A 219 -2.82 -3.50 -19.47
N PRO A 220 -2.15 -3.25 -20.62
CA PRO A 220 -2.80 -2.62 -21.76
C PRO A 220 -3.84 -3.55 -22.40
N ASP A 221 -4.87 -2.96 -23.03
CA ASP A 221 -5.90 -3.68 -23.80
C ASP A 221 -5.31 -4.59 -24.88
N SER A 222 -4.17 -4.18 -25.44
CA SER A 222 -3.46 -4.89 -26.50
C SER A 222 -2.53 -6.00 -26.02
N LEU A 223 -2.41 -6.27 -24.70
CA LEU A 223 -1.51 -7.32 -24.21
C LEU A 223 -1.97 -8.69 -24.79
N PRO A 224 -1.12 -9.40 -25.54
CA PRO A 224 -1.49 -10.69 -26.12
C PRO A 224 -1.54 -11.77 -25.03
N LEU A 225 -2.66 -12.48 -24.97
CA LEU A 225 -2.96 -13.51 -23.98
C LEU A 225 -3.70 -14.67 -24.66
N SER A 226 -3.56 -15.88 -24.13
CA SER A 226 -4.37 -17.03 -24.56
C SER A 226 -5.38 -17.41 -23.48
N LEU A 227 -6.51 -18.02 -23.85
CA LEU A 227 -7.45 -18.56 -22.87
C LEU A 227 -6.81 -19.73 -22.12
N ALA A 228 -6.99 -19.78 -20.80
CA ALA A 228 -6.61 -20.95 -20.03
C ALA A 228 -7.72 -22.00 -20.12
N PRO A 229 -7.38 -23.28 -20.31
CA PRO A 229 -8.36 -24.36 -20.35
C PRO A 229 -9.13 -24.49 -19.03
N ALA A 230 -10.35 -25.01 -19.10
CA ALA A 230 -11.14 -25.30 -17.92
C ALA A 230 -10.43 -26.35 -17.03
N ALA A 231 -10.68 -26.32 -15.72
CA ALA A 231 -10.00 -27.20 -14.76
C ALA A 231 -10.33 -28.71 -14.95
N ALA A 232 -11.31 -29.04 -15.78
CA ALA A 232 -11.60 -30.40 -16.23
C ALA A 232 -11.36 -30.46 -17.75
N PRO A 233 -10.34 -31.19 -18.23
CA PRO A 233 -9.99 -31.21 -19.65
C PRO A 233 -11.11 -31.90 -20.45
N HIS A 234 -11.82 -31.14 -21.27
CA HIS A 234 -12.63 -31.66 -22.36
C HIS A 234 -11.75 -31.75 -23.63
N PRO A 235 -11.91 -32.71 -24.54
CA PRO A 235 -11.15 -32.77 -25.80
C PRO A 235 -11.14 -31.49 -26.66
N ALA A 236 -12.08 -30.55 -26.45
CA ALA A 236 -12.08 -29.21 -27.07
C ALA A 236 -11.03 -28.25 -26.48
N ASP A 237 -10.56 -28.48 -25.24
CA ASP A 237 -9.56 -27.66 -24.55
C ASP A 237 -8.17 -27.80 -25.18
N THR A 238 -7.86 -28.94 -25.80
CA THR A 238 -6.63 -29.17 -26.56
C THR A 238 -6.49 -28.23 -27.76
N ALA A 239 -7.59 -27.86 -28.41
CA ALA A 239 -7.59 -26.87 -29.49
C ALA A 239 -7.40 -25.44 -28.97
N ALA A 240 -7.92 -25.12 -27.78
CA ALA A 240 -7.75 -23.82 -27.13
C ALA A 240 -6.30 -23.55 -26.67
N LEU A 241 -5.55 -24.61 -26.30
CA LEU A 241 -4.11 -24.54 -26.02
C LEU A 241 -3.27 -24.13 -27.24
N HIS A 242 -3.77 -24.35 -28.46
CA HIS A 242 -3.11 -23.98 -29.71
C HIS A 242 -3.70 -22.71 -30.36
N ALA A 243 -4.66 -22.05 -29.72
CA ALA A 243 -5.23 -20.82 -30.23
C ALA A 243 -4.21 -19.66 -30.17
N ALA A 244 -4.14 -18.88 -31.25
CA ALA A 244 -3.27 -17.72 -31.32
C ALA A 244 -3.60 -16.73 -30.18
N PRO A 245 -2.59 -16.10 -29.56
CA PRO A 245 -2.83 -15.08 -28.53
C PRO A 245 -3.72 -13.95 -29.06
N GLU A 246 -4.69 -13.54 -28.25
CA GLU A 246 -5.61 -12.45 -28.54
C GLU A 246 -5.36 -11.26 -27.59
N PRO A 247 -5.71 -10.02 -27.99
CA PRO A 247 -5.66 -8.87 -27.10
C PRO A 247 -6.50 -9.08 -25.83
N ALA A 248 -5.96 -8.71 -24.67
CA ALA A 248 -6.61 -8.78 -23.36
C ALA A 248 -8.03 -8.19 -23.38
N GLY A 249 -8.22 -7.04 -24.01
CA GLY A 249 -9.53 -6.40 -24.13
C GLY A 249 -10.54 -7.23 -24.93
N ALA A 250 -10.09 -7.89 -25.99
CA ALA A 250 -10.94 -8.75 -26.82
C ALA A 250 -11.41 -9.98 -26.03
N LEU A 251 -10.49 -10.61 -25.28
CA LEU A 251 -10.83 -11.73 -24.40
C LEU A 251 -11.86 -11.34 -23.35
N LEU A 252 -11.71 -10.18 -22.71
CA LEU A 252 -12.69 -9.69 -21.74
C LEU A 252 -14.06 -9.45 -22.38
N ARG A 253 -14.12 -8.86 -23.57
CA ARG A 253 -15.41 -8.60 -24.25
C ARG A 253 -16.15 -9.89 -24.63
N ARG A 254 -15.42 -10.96 -24.97
CA ARG A 254 -16.00 -12.22 -25.45
C ARG A 254 -16.27 -13.24 -24.36
N HIS A 255 -15.42 -13.29 -23.34
CA HIS A 255 -15.39 -14.42 -22.39
C HIS A 255 -15.56 -14.01 -20.93
N ALA A 256 -15.58 -12.71 -20.60
CA ALA A 256 -15.65 -12.29 -19.20
C ALA A 256 -16.93 -12.76 -18.52
N GLN A 257 -16.75 -13.48 -17.42
CA GLN A 257 -17.82 -13.86 -16.51
C GLN A 257 -17.92 -12.85 -15.37
N PRO A 258 -19.13 -12.45 -14.93
CA PRO A 258 -19.28 -11.55 -13.79
C PRO A 258 -18.55 -12.06 -12.54
N ALA A 259 -17.76 -11.21 -11.90
CA ALA A 259 -17.05 -11.57 -10.67
C ALA A 259 -17.95 -11.58 -9.43
N VAL A 260 -19.10 -10.90 -9.52
CA VAL A 260 -20.15 -10.83 -8.49
C VAL A 260 -21.47 -11.21 -9.14
N THR A 261 -22.18 -12.18 -8.57
CA THR A 261 -23.51 -12.64 -9.02
C THR A 261 -24.67 -11.78 -8.50
N ALA A 262 -24.41 -10.89 -7.53
CA ALA A 262 -25.42 -9.97 -7.00
C ALA A 262 -25.66 -8.76 -7.94
N PRO A 263 -26.91 -8.28 -8.10
CA PRO A 263 -27.18 -7.09 -8.88
C PRO A 263 -26.44 -5.88 -8.28
N LEU A 264 -25.51 -5.33 -9.05
CA LEU A 264 -24.80 -4.10 -8.72
C LEU A 264 -25.77 -2.93 -8.86
N ALA A 265 -25.97 -2.15 -7.79
CA ALA A 265 -26.75 -0.92 -7.84
C ALA A 265 -26.24 0.02 -8.95
N PRO A 266 -27.12 0.85 -9.57
CA PRO A 266 -26.72 1.81 -10.60
C PRO A 266 -25.52 2.65 -10.14
N GLY A 267 -24.48 2.71 -10.96
CA GLY A 267 -23.26 3.46 -10.67
C GLY A 267 -22.12 2.68 -10.01
N ARG A 268 -22.31 1.40 -9.63
CA ARG A 268 -21.18 0.56 -9.20
C ARG A 268 -20.45 -0.03 -10.41
N PRO A 269 -19.10 -0.14 -10.37
CA PRO A 269 -18.35 -0.72 -11.46
C PRO A 269 -18.71 -2.19 -11.66
N ARG A 270 -18.94 -2.59 -12.92
CA ARG A 270 -19.07 -4.00 -13.30
C ARG A 270 -17.67 -4.60 -13.35
N ILE A 271 -17.48 -5.76 -12.73
CA ILE A 271 -16.21 -6.49 -12.75
C ILE A 271 -16.44 -7.83 -13.43
N GLY A 272 -15.59 -8.15 -14.40
CA GLY A 272 -15.63 -9.39 -15.17
C GLY A 272 -14.27 -10.05 -15.20
N THR A 273 -14.23 -11.38 -15.24
CA THR A 273 -12.99 -12.15 -15.13
C THR A 273 -12.87 -13.21 -16.22
N VAL A 274 -11.64 -13.47 -16.65
CA VAL A 274 -11.27 -14.52 -17.62
C VAL A 274 -9.99 -15.19 -17.13
N ARG A 275 -9.93 -16.52 -17.14
CA ARG A 275 -8.68 -17.24 -16.88
C ARG A 275 -7.84 -17.25 -18.15
N VAL A 276 -6.59 -16.85 -18.04
CA VAL A 276 -5.70 -16.66 -19.19
C VAL A 276 -4.33 -17.27 -18.93
N LEU A 277 -3.63 -17.57 -20.02
CA LEU A 277 -2.22 -17.88 -20.06
C LEU A 277 -1.48 -16.66 -20.60
N LEU A 278 -0.46 -16.23 -19.86
CA LEU A 278 0.56 -15.30 -20.35
C LEU A 278 1.80 -16.16 -20.61
N PRO A 279 2.44 -16.12 -21.80
CA PRO A 279 3.60 -16.98 -22.09
C PRO A 279 4.74 -16.86 -21.09
N ALA A 280 4.90 -15.68 -20.50
CA ALA A 280 5.84 -15.39 -19.41
C ALA A 280 5.57 -16.14 -18.09
N LEU A 281 4.36 -16.69 -17.91
CA LEU A 281 3.93 -17.36 -16.69
C LEU A 281 3.76 -18.86 -16.89
N ASN A 282 4.32 -19.63 -15.97
CA ASN A 282 4.16 -21.09 -15.93
C ASN A 282 2.82 -21.56 -15.34
N ARG A 283 1.92 -20.63 -15.02
CA ARG A 283 0.60 -20.93 -14.43
C ARG A 283 -0.46 -19.97 -14.96
N PRO A 284 -1.72 -20.40 -15.04
CA PRO A 284 -2.82 -19.49 -15.38
C PRO A 284 -2.89 -18.31 -14.42
N ALA A 285 -3.17 -17.13 -14.99
CA ALA A 285 -3.50 -15.92 -14.27
C ALA A 285 -4.98 -15.57 -14.49
N LEU A 286 -5.50 -14.66 -13.67
CA LEU A 286 -6.83 -14.11 -13.85
C LEU A 286 -6.74 -12.72 -14.50
N LEU A 287 -7.34 -12.58 -15.67
CA LEU A 287 -7.59 -11.30 -16.31
C LEU A 287 -8.88 -10.71 -15.77
N VAL A 288 -8.83 -9.45 -15.34
CA VAL A 288 -9.95 -8.76 -14.70
C VAL A 288 -10.22 -7.45 -15.45
N GLY A 289 -11.43 -7.31 -15.96
CA GLY A 289 -11.93 -6.07 -16.53
C GLY A 289 -12.80 -5.33 -15.53
N VAL A 290 -12.67 -4.00 -15.48
CA VAL A 290 -13.54 -3.12 -14.70
C VAL A 290 -14.20 -2.12 -15.65
N TRP A 291 -15.53 -2.03 -15.58
CA TRP A 291 -16.34 -1.11 -16.38
C TRP A 291 -17.09 -0.14 -15.46
N THR A 292 -16.80 1.14 -15.60
CA THR A 292 -17.45 2.30 -14.98
C THR A 292 -18.44 2.91 -15.98
N GLY A 293 -19.55 2.21 -16.21
CA GLY A 293 -20.63 2.65 -17.10
C GLY A 293 -21.02 1.61 -18.15
N ALA A 294 -21.78 2.05 -19.15
CA ALA A 294 -22.38 1.16 -20.15
C ALA A 294 -21.48 0.87 -21.38
N ARG A 295 -20.23 1.36 -21.39
CA ARG A 295 -19.32 1.15 -22.53
C ARG A 295 -18.97 -0.33 -22.67
N PRO A 296 -18.79 -0.85 -23.90
CA PRO A 296 -18.39 -2.24 -24.11
C PRO A 296 -16.93 -2.50 -23.73
N GLN A 297 -16.05 -1.49 -23.88
CA GLN A 297 -14.63 -1.61 -23.50
C GLN A 297 -14.44 -1.37 -21.99
N PRO A 298 -13.61 -2.18 -21.30
CA PRO A 298 -13.27 -1.93 -19.90
C PRO A 298 -12.46 -0.64 -19.74
N ASP A 299 -12.69 0.09 -18.65
CA ASP A 299 -11.93 1.29 -18.29
C ASP A 299 -10.58 0.97 -17.64
N ARG A 300 -10.51 -0.20 -16.98
CA ARG A 300 -9.29 -0.76 -16.40
C ARG A 300 -9.21 -2.26 -16.69
N ILE A 301 -8.01 -2.71 -17.00
CA ILE A 301 -7.68 -4.11 -17.21
C ILE A 301 -6.53 -4.46 -16.27
N TRP A 302 -6.73 -5.51 -15.47
CA TRP A 302 -5.77 -6.02 -14.51
C TRP A 302 -5.46 -7.47 -14.84
N LEU A 303 -4.22 -7.88 -14.63
CA LEU A 303 -3.84 -9.28 -14.52
C LEU A 303 -3.47 -9.56 -13.08
N THR A 304 -3.81 -10.73 -12.56
CA THR A 304 -3.50 -11.11 -11.17
C THR A 304 -3.22 -12.59 -11.01
N ASN A 305 -2.33 -12.93 -10.08
CA ASN A 305 -2.15 -14.30 -9.58
C ASN A 305 -2.93 -14.57 -8.28
N LEU A 306 -3.75 -13.63 -7.82
CA LEU A 306 -4.57 -13.81 -6.62
C LEU A 306 -5.50 -15.02 -6.81
N PRO A 307 -5.45 -16.02 -5.92
CA PRO A 307 -6.34 -17.17 -6.03
C PRO A 307 -7.81 -16.75 -5.82
N PRO A 308 -8.79 -17.47 -6.39
CA PRO A 308 -10.22 -17.23 -6.14
C PRO A 308 -10.58 -17.20 -4.65
N ALA A 309 -9.91 -18.01 -3.84
CA ALA A 309 -10.08 -18.08 -2.39
C ALA A 309 -9.12 -17.17 -1.61
N TRP A 310 -8.46 -16.19 -2.26
CA TRP A 310 -7.51 -15.31 -1.58
C TRP A 310 -8.15 -14.66 -0.37
N ARG A 311 -7.50 -14.78 0.78
CA ARG A 311 -7.89 -14.06 1.99
C ARG A 311 -6.69 -13.29 2.50
N ALA A 312 -6.90 -12.04 2.89
CA ALA A 312 -5.95 -11.34 3.75
C ALA A 312 -5.69 -12.24 4.96
N LEU A 313 -4.42 -12.46 5.30
CA LEU A 313 -4.07 -13.10 6.55
C LEU A 313 -4.78 -12.31 7.64
N THR A 314 -5.64 -12.99 8.40
CA THR A 314 -6.27 -12.35 9.55
C THR A 314 -5.12 -12.10 10.52
N PRO A 315 -4.97 -10.87 11.07
CA PRO A 315 -3.96 -10.64 12.07
C PRO A 315 -4.14 -11.72 13.12
N GLY A 316 -3.18 -12.65 13.20
CA GLY A 316 -3.06 -13.46 14.38
C GLY A 316 -3.00 -12.46 15.50
N ARG A 317 -3.97 -12.51 16.44
CA ARG A 317 -3.81 -11.90 17.76
C ARG A 317 -2.34 -12.05 18.08
N VAL A 318 -1.60 -10.94 18.17
CA VAL A 318 -0.20 -11.00 18.58
C VAL A 318 -0.24 -11.83 19.83
N ALA A 319 0.23 -13.08 19.76
CA ALA A 319 0.37 -13.89 20.94
C ALA A 319 1.30 -13.02 21.77
N LYS A 320 0.78 -12.47 22.88
CA LYS A 320 1.60 -11.79 23.86
C LYS A 320 2.79 -12.71 24.05
N VAL A 321 3.96 -12.28 23.58
CA VAL A 321 5.20 -12.99 23.86
C VAL A 321 5.22 -13.05 25.37
N PRO A 322 5.11 -14.23 26.01
CA PRO A 322 5.28 -14.29 27.44
C PRO A 322 6.67 -13.72 27.73
N PRO A 323 6.81 -12.82 28.72
CA PRO A 323 8.12 -12.29 29.06
C PRO A 323 9.08 -13.45 29.31
N PRO A 324 10.38 -13.31 28.97
CA PRO A 324 11.34 -14.38 29.16
C PRO A 324 11.29 -14.86 30.61
N GLU A 325 11.11 -16.17 30.79
CA GLU A 325 11.23 -16.81 32.10
C GLU A 325 12.61 -16.48 32.67
N GLY A 326 12.64 -15.85 33.85
CA GLY A 326 13.89 -15.57 34.55
C GLY A 326 14.01 -14.23 35.29
N VAL A 327 12.99 -13.37 35.29
CA VAL A 327 13.02 -12.16 36.13
C VAL A 327 12.12 -12.34 37.37
N PRO A 328 12.68 -12.42 38.58
CA PRO A 328 11.88 -12.54 39.79
C PRO A 328 11.04 -11.26 40.01
N PRO A 329 9.77 -11.37 40.44
CA PRO A 329 8.93 -10.21 40.67
C PRO A 329 9.46 -9.38 41.85
N ALA A 330 9.53 -8.06 41.65
CA ALA A 330 9.88 -7.11 42.70
C ALA A 330 8.89 -7.18 43.89
N PRO A 331 9.35 -6.96 45.13
CA PRO A 331 8.51 -7.13 46.32
C PRO A 331 7.39 -6.10 46.37
N ARG A 332 6.16 -6.58 46.55
CA ARG A 332 4.97 -5.74 46.78
C ARG A 332 5.08 -5.06 48.15
N ARG A 333 5.01 -3.73 48.19
CA ARG A 333 4.78 -2.98 49.44
C ARG A 333 3.32 -3.15 49.91
N PRO A 334 3.06 -3.25 51.21
CA PRO A 334 1.70 -3.37 51.74
C PRO A 334 0.95 -2.04 51.63
N ALA A 335 -0.32 -2.11 51.23
CA ALA A 335 -1.23 -0.98 51.26
C ALA A 335 -1.68 -0.74 52.71
N HIS A 336 -1.43 0.46 53.23
CA HIS A 336 -1.98 0.90 54.51
C HIS A 336 -3.48 1.17 54.38
N ALA A 337 -4.23 0.63 55.33
CA ALA A 337 -5.63 0.90 55.56
C ALA A 337 -5.85 2.34 56.04
N LEU A 338 -6.91 2.99 55.55
CA LEU A 338 -7.52 4.15 56.17
C LEU A 338 -9.03 3.95 56.19
N ALA A 339 -9.57 4.09 57.40
CA ALA A 339 -10.92 3.78 57.82
C ALA A 339 -11.98 4.80 57.35
N ALA A 340 -13.23 4.35 57.35
CA ALA A 340 -14.45 5.14 57.19
C ALA A 340 -14.73 6.05 58.41
N PRO A 341 -15.68 7.00 58.27
CA PRO A 341 -16.97 6.86 58.96
C PRO A 341 -18.17 7.17 58.03
N ASP A 342 -19.17 6.28 57.98
CA ASP A 342 -20.47 6.33 58.68
C ASP A 342 -21.52 7.31 58.13
N THR A 343 -22.61 6.76 57.57
CA THR A 343 -24.01 6.91 58.04
C THR A 343 -24.96 6.09 57.15
N GLY A 344 -25.72 5.17 57.76
CA GLY A 344 -26.67 4.23 57.12
C GLY A 344 -28.08 4.81 56.90
N PRO A 345 -29.17 4.02 57.04
CA PRO A 345 -29.43 2.65 56.55
C PRO A 345 -30.84 2.51 55.89
N SER A 346 -31.11 1.39 55.21
CA SER A 346 -32.44 0.72 55.12
C SER A 346 -32.29 -0.55 54.27
N THR A 347 -32.20 -1.75 54.86
CA THR A 347 -33.28 -2.78 55.03
C THR A 347 -34.05 -3.07 53.74
N SER A 348 -34.20 -4.29 53.23
CA SER A 348 -34.38 -5.63 53.82
C SER A 348 -34.11 -6.65 52.69
N GLY A 349 -33.39 -7.76 52.90
CA GLY A 349 -33.89 -9.05 53.40
C GLY A 349 -34.41 -9.93 52.24
N THR A 350 -34.18 -11.23 52.08
CA THR A 350 -33.57 -12.29 52.90
C THR A 350 -33.69 -13.59 52.05
N ARG A 351 -32.58 -14.35 51.92
CA ARG A 351 -32.48 -15.84 51.78
C ARG A 351 -33.20 -16.56 50.61
N ALA A 352 -32.84 -17.79 50.22
CA ALA A 352 -31.64 -18.62 50.27
C ALA A 352 -32.03 -19.99 49.65
N CYS A 353 -31.03 -20.70 49.15
CA CYS A 353 -30.86 -22.16 49.25
C CYS A 353 -31.70 -23.15 48.41
N THR A 354 -31.00 -23.74 47.43
CA THR A 354 -30.68 -25.19 47.26
C THR A 354 -31.76 -26.28 47.32
N ARG A 355 -31.75 -27.18 46.31
CA ARG A 355 -31.51 -28.66 46.36
C ARG A 355 -31.92 -29.29 45.00
N HIS A 356 -31.07 -30.04 44.31
CA HIS A 356 -30.66 -31.47 44.42
C HIS A 356 -31.60 -32.52 43.78
N ALA A 357 -30.93 -33.61 43.33
CA ALA A 357 -31.37 -34.96 42.96
C ALA A 357 -31.55 -35.20 41.44
N GLU A 358 -30.68 -35.94 40.74
CA GLU A 358 -30.22 -37.36 40.81
C GLU A 358 -31.06 -38.36 40.00
N ASN A 359 -30.32 -39.08 39.13
CA ASN A 359 -30.45 -40.46 38.66
C ASN A 359 -31.68 -40.91 37.85
N THR A 360 -31.42 -41.60 36.73
CA THR A 360 -31.39 -43.09 36.66
C THR A 360 -31.27 -43.57 35.19
N LEU A 361 -30.35 -44.51 34.92
CA LEU A 361 -30.29 -45.40 33.75
C LEU A 361 -30.77 -46.80 34.16
N PRO A 362 -31.24 -47.67 33.24
CA PRO A 362 -30.37 -48.77 32.77
C PRO A 362 -30.62 -49.36 31.35
N HIS A 363 -29.55 -49.97 30.77
CA HIS A 363 -29.38 -51.22 29.96
C HIS A 363 -30.52 -51.77 29.03
N SER A 364 -30.32 -52.42 27.86
CA SER A 364 -29.22 -53.17 27.20
C SER A 364 -29.58 -53.69 25.77
N ARG A 365 -28.57 -54.25 25.05
CA ARG A 365 -28.54 -55.23 23.89
C ARG A 365 -28.36 -54.62 22.47
N HIS A 366 -27.15 -54.66 21.87
CA HIS A 366 -26.45 -55.72 21.08
C HIS A 366 -27.02 -56.01 19.65
N SER A 367 -26.38 -55.47 18.60
CA SER A 367 -25.59 -56.22 17.59
C SER A 367 -24.95 -55.28 16.54
N PRO A 368 -23.87 -55.70 15.84
CA PRO A 368 -22.91 -54.81 15.19
C PRO A 368 -23.19 -54.63 13.69
N ASN A 369 -22.83 -53.46 13.15
CA ASN A 369 -22.58 -53.34 11.72
C ASN A 369 -21.34 -52.48 11.50
N ASP A 370 -20.32 -53.09 10.91
CA ASP A 370 -19.10 -52.44 10.46
C ASP A 370 -19.44 -51.41 9.38
N GLY A 371 -19.13 -50.16 9.68
CA GLY A 371 -19.26 -49.03 8.76
C GLY A 371 -18.21 -48.01 9.10
N THR A 372 -17.08 -48.07 8.39
CA THR A 372 -15.99 -47.09 8.40
C THR A 372 -16.54 -45.65 8.44
N PRO A 373 -16.03 -44.76 9.31
CA PRO A 373 -16.53 -43.39 9.39
C PRO A 373 -16.16 -42.65 8.11
N MET A 374 -17.17 -42.37 7.28
CA MET A 374 -17.10 -41.37 6.23
C MET A 374 -16.66 -40.03 6.84
N PRO A 375 -15.64 -39.35 6.29
CA PRO A 375 -15.32 -37.99 6.73
C PRO A 375 -16.53 -37.07 6.49
N PRO A 376 -16.71 -36.02 7.30
CA PRO A 376 -17.82 -35.09 7.13
C PRO A 376 -17.76 -34.52 5.70
N GLN A 377 -18.81 -34.76 4.93
CA GLN A 377 -18.95 -34.18 3.60
C GLN A 377 -18.90 -32.66 3.75
N GLY A 378 -17.80 -32.06 3.30
CA GLY A 378 -17.67 -30.63 3.11
C GLY A 378 -18.74 -30.13 2.13
N PRO A 379 -19.00 -28.81 2.10
CA PRO A 379 -20.09 -28.25 1.30
C PRO A 379 -19.91 -28.60 -0.19
N PRO A 380 -21.01 -28.78 -0.94
CA PRO A 380 -20.94 -29.18 -2.33
C PRO A 380 -20.20 -28.10 -3.14
N TYR A 381 -19.20 -28.53 -3.92
CA TYR A 381 -18.40 -27.69 -4.81
C TYR A 381 -19.29 -26.95 -5.83
N GLY A 382 -19.66 -25.73 -5.50
CA GLY A 382 -20.30 -24.78 -6.41
C GLY A 382 -19.24 -24.00 -7.20
N ARG A 383 -19.39 -24.00 -8.53
CA ARG A 383 -18.65 -23.18 -9.50
C ARG A 383 -18.32 -21.79 -8.96
N THR A 384 -17.09 -21.58 -8.48
CA THR A 384 -16.58 -20.26 -8.12
C THR A 384 -15.34 -19.97 -8.97
N THR A 385 -15.59 -19.48 -10.19
CA THR A 385 -14.59 -18.71 -10.95
C THR A 385 -14.41 -17.29 -10.37
N GLY A 386 -15.10 -16.98 -9.27
CA GLY A 386 -15.14 -15.66 -8.66
C GLY A 386 -13.98 -15.41 -7.70
N LEU A 387 -13.43 -14.20 -7.77
CA LEU A 387 -12.54 -13.65 -6.76
C LEU A 387 -13.26 -13.53 -5.41
N SER A 388 -12.52 -13.69 -4.31
CA SER A 388 -13.02 -13.40 -2.97
C SER A 388 -13.43 -11.91 -2.86
N GLN A 389 -14.32 -11.60 -1.91
CA GLN A 389 -14.68 -10.20 -1.64
C GLN A 389 -13.46 -9.32 -1.32
N GLN A 390 -12.44 -9.89 -0.66
CA GLN A 390 -11.22 -9.17 -0.33
C GLN A 390 -10.36 -8.90 -1.57
N ALA A 391 -10.23 -9.86 -2.49
CA ALA A 391 -9.53 -9.63 -3.75
C ALA A 391 -10.26 -8.61 -4.63
N LEU A 392 -11.60 -8.64 -4.65
CA LEU A 392 -12.42 -7.61 -5.30
C LEU A 392 -12.24 -6.24 -4.65
N ALA A 393 -12.10 -6.17 -3.32
CA ALA A 393 -11.83 -4.92 -2.62
C ALA A 393 -10.45 -4.35 -2.99
N VAL A 394 -9.41 -5.20 -3.11
CA VAL A 394 -8.08 -4.78 -3.60
C VAL A 394 -8.18 -4.22 -5.00
N ILE A 395 -8.85 -4.90 -5.93
CA ILE A 395 -9.00 -4.43 -7.32
C ILE A 395 -9.87 -3.16 -7.41
N GLY A 396 -10.92 -3.08 -6.61
CA GLY A 396 -11.77 -1.90 -6.50
C GLY A 396 -10.99 -0.69 -5.98
N SER A 397 -10.21 -0.89 -4.92
CA SER A 397 -9.32 0.12 -4.33
C SER A 397 -8.25 0.56 -5.34
N ALA A 398 -7.56 -0.39 -5.99
CA ALA A 398 -6.61 -0.11 -7.06
C ALA A 398 -7.24 0.69 -8.20
N THR A 399 -8.48 0.39 -8.58
CA THR A 399 -9.17 1.13 -9.64
C THR A 399 -9.53 2.56 -9.23
N ALA A 400 -9.87 2.77 -7.96
CA ALA A 400 -10.20 4.08 -7.40
C ALA A 400 -8.97 4.92 -6.99
N ALA A 401 -7.81 4.28 -6.86
CA ALA A 401 -6.58 4.90 -6.37
C ALA A 401 -6.18 6.12 -7.21
N ARG A 402 -5.85 7.22 -6.52
CA ARG A 402 -5.45 8.50 -7.12
C ARG A 402 -3.99 8.80 -6.75
N VAL A 403 -3.14 7.86 -7.10
CA VAL A 403 -1.73 7.83 -6.70
C VAL A 403 -1.01 9.09 -7.17
N GLY A 404 -0.27 9.73 -6.26
CA GLY A 404 0.52 10.93 -6.54
C GLY A 404 -0.25 12.26 -6.54
N ILE A 405 -1.58 12.27 -6.46
CA ILE A 405 -2.35 13.54 -6.43
C ILE A 405 -2.12 14.28 -5.12
N ALA A 406 -2.19 13.58 -3.99
CA ALA A 406 -1.92 14.19 -2.69
C ALA A 406 -0.50 14.77 -2.63
N GLU A 407 0.48 14.05 -3.19
CA GLU A 407 1.85 14.52 -3.26
C GLU A 407 2.02 15.72 -4.19
N ALA A 408 1.29 15.77 -5.31
CA ALA A 408 1.27 16.94 -6.18
C ALA A 408 0.71 18.18 -5.46
N GLU A 409 -0.39 18.04 -4.71
CA GLU A 409 -0.95 19.12 -3.86
C GLU A 409 0.04 19.58 -2.78
N LEU A 410 0.80 18.63 -2.22
CA LEU A 410 1.84 18.87 -1.24
C LEU A 410 3.17 19.32 -1.85
N GLY A 411 3.20 19.62 -3.15
CA GLY A 411 4.30 20.32 -3.78
C GLY A 411 5.38 19.44 -4.41
N LEU A 412 5.13 18.13 -4.60
CA LEU A 412 6.05 17.24 -5.32
C LEU A 412 6.46 17.81 -6.69
N HIS A 413 5.52 18.49 -7.37
CA HIS A 413 5.75 19.11 -8.68
C HIS A 413 6.48 20.45 -8.60
N ASP A 414 6.46 21.10 -7.43
CA ASP A 414 6.97 22.46 -7.24
C ASP A 414 8.45 22.51 -6.93
N PHE A 415 9.07 21.35 -6.66
CA PHE A 415 10.50 21.26 -6.40
C PHE A 415 11.33 21.71 -7.61
N ALA A 416 12.08 22.79 -7.45
CA ALA A 416 12.93 23.37 -8.49
C ALA A 416 14.43 23.05 -8.30
N GLY A 417 14.78 22.21 -7.33
CA GLY A 417 16.18 21.81 -7.11
C GLY A 417 16.71 20.92 -8.23
N ARG A 418 18.02 21.01 -8.47
CA ARG A 418 18.70 20.35 -9.59
C ARG A 418 19.39 19.05 -9.20
N SER A 419 19.58 18.82 -7.89
CA SER A 419 20.34 17.67 -7.40
C SER A 419 19.49 16.44 -7.15
N TYR A 420 20.05 15.28 -7.45
CA TYR A 420 19.46 13.96 -7.19
C TYR A 420 19.20 13.73 -5.69
N PRO A 421 20.14 14.02 -4.76
CA PRO A 421 19.86 14.01 -3.33
C PRO A 421 18.73 14.95 -2.93
N GLY A 422 18.71 16.17 -3.48
CA GLY A 422 17.68 17.17 -3.18
C GLY A 422 16.29 16.70 -3.58
N TRP A 423 16.16 16.06 -4.73
CA TRP A 423 14.90 15.47 -5.18
C TRP A 423 14.40 14.39 -4.20
N HIS A 424 15.28 13.46 -3.81
CA HIS A 424 14.90 12.39 -2.88
C HIS A 424 14.51 12.91 -1.50
N ARG A 425 15.24 13.91 -0.99
CA ARG A 425 14.95 14.58 0.28
C ARG A 425 13.62 15.32 0.24
N HIS A 426 13.36 16.07 -0.82
CA HIS A 426 12.08 16.75 -1.02
C HIS A 426 10.91 15.76 -1.07
N ALA A 427 11.00 14.72 -1.91
CA ALA A 427 9.96 13.69 -2.01
C ALA A 427 9.71 13.00 -0.66
N THR A 428 10.76 12.81 0.14
CA THR A 428 10.61 12.28 1.51
C THR A 428 9.79 13.21 2.39
N LEU A 429 10.08 14.51 2.40
CA LEU A 429 9.34 15.50 3.21
C LEU A 429 7.89 15.63 2.74
N VAL A 430 7.63 15.49 1.43
CA VAL A 430 6.27 15.43 0.88
C VAL A 430 5.52 14.20 1.37
N SER A 431 6.16 13.02 1.37
CA SER A 431 5.57 11.80 1.93
C SER A 431 5.27 11.92 3.42
N ILE A 432 6.15 12.55 4.21
CA ILE A 432 5.90 12.85 5.63
C ILE A 432 4.70 13.79 5.78
N ALA A 433 4.59 14.84 4.95
CA ALA A 433 3.45 15.75 4.96
C ALA A 433 2.15 15.05 4.59
N SER A 434 2.18 14.13 3.61
CA SER A 434 1.04 13.31 3.20
C SER A 434 0.55 12.44 4.35
N ALA A 435 1.48 11.73 5.01
CA ALA A 435 1.19 10.92 6.17
C ALA A 435 0.65 11.76 7.34
N HIS A 436 1.25 12.92 7.64
CA HIS A 436 0.77 13.83 8.68
C HIS A 436 -0.64 14.37 8.39
N ARG A 437 -0.96 14.68 7.12
CA ARG A 437 -2.29 15.20 6.75
C ARG A 437 -3.39 14.15 6.94
N ARG A 438 -3.10 12.87 6.67
CA ARG A 438 -4.10 11.79 6.74
C ARG A 438 -4.22 11.18 8.14
N LEU A 439 -3.08 10.84 8.75
CA LEU A 439 -3.05 10.22 10.07
C LEU A 439 -3.19 11.24 11.20
N GLY A 440 -2.90 12.52 10.95
CA GLY A 440 -3.12 13.59 11.93
C GLY A 440 -4.56 14.10 12.00
N HIS A 441 -5.43 13.75 11.04
CA HIS A 441 -6.83 14.19 11.02
C HIS A 441 -7.79 13.28 11.81
N GLU A 442 -7.38 12.06 12.16
CA GLU A 442 -8.24 11.09 12.89
C GLU A 442 -8.06 11.06 14.40
N VAL A 443 -7.10 11.80 14.95
CA VAL A 443 -6.98 11.95 16.42
C VAL A 443 -7.96 13.01 16.98
N CYS A 444 -8.69 13.72 16.11
CA CYS A 444 -9.64 14.77 16.51
C CYS A 444 -11.13 14.41 16.35
N LEU A 445 -11.49 13.15 16.08
CA LEU A 445 -12.90 12.73 16.03
C LEU A 445 -13.19 11.63 17.07
N ALA A 446 -13.06 12.00 18.34
CA ALA A 446 -13.93 11.46 19.39
C ALA A 446 -14.74 12.65 19.93
N PRO A 447 -16.08 12.65 19.86
CA PRO A 447 -16.89 13.67 20.53
C PRO A 447 -16.70 13.49 22.04
N GLY A 448 -16.06 14.46 22.68
CA GLY A 448 -16.08 14.60 24.12
C GLY A 448 -17.47 15.06 24.55
N ASP A 449 -18.02 14.32 25.50
CA ASP A 449 -19.25 14.65 26.22
C ASP A 449 -19.27 16.12 26.68
N SER A 450 -20.40 16.77 26.47
CA SER A 450 -20.88 17.93 27.22
C SER A 450 -22.39 17.82 27.35
#